data_AF-A0A6P5BV83-F1
#
_entry.id   AF-A0A6P5BV83-F1
#
_cell.length_a   1.000
_cell.length_b   1.000
_cell.length_c   1.000
_cell.angle_alpha   90.00
_cell.angle_beta   90.00
_cell.angle_gamma   90.00
#
_symmetry.space_group_name_H-M   'P 1'
#
loop_
_entity.id
_entity.type
_entity.pdbx_description
1 polymer ?
#
loop_
_entity_poly.entity_id
_entity_poly.type
_entity_poly.pdbx_seq_one_letter_code
_entity_poly.pdbx_strand_id
1 'polypeptide(L)'
;MHWQQIRDKCLYFHESSKSWNDSPADCSTRESSLLLIQDGEELRLIQNLINKEGILFGIGLNFTLSEKSWKWVNGSFLNSKILPIFGDAKEDCCVYISKTQCISDYCAAENRWICQKELKPVRNKGIYSSN
;
A
#
# COMPACT_ATOMS: atom_id res chain seq x y z
N MET A 1 -17.06 -6.95 -6.06
CA MET A 1 -15.76 -6.45 -6.56
C MET A 1 -14.86 -7.65 -6.78
N HIS A 2 -14.02 -7.61 -7.82
CA HIS A 2 -13.14 -8.70 -8.22
C HIS A 2 -11.68 -8.26 -8.18
N TRP A 3 -10.77 -9.23 -8.14
CA TRP A 3 -9.33 -8.98 -8.26
C TRP A 3 -8.99 -8.45 -9.67
N GLN A 4 -8.30 -7.32 -9.75
CA GLN A 4 -7.75 -6.78 -10.99
C GLN A 4 -6.29 -7.21 -11.13
N GLN A 5 -5.92 -7.82 -12.24
CA GLN A 5 -4.52 -8.12 -12.49
C GLN A 5 -3.79 -6.88 -13.03
N ILE A 6 -2.67 -6.51 -12.40
CA ILE A 6 -1.73 -5.50 -12.86
C ILE A 6 -0.34 -6.13 -12.79
N ARG A 7 0.30 -6.31 -13.95
CA ARG A 7 1.60 -6.99 -14.07
C ARG A 7 1.58 -8.36 -13.37
N ASP A 8 2.42 -8.53 -12.36
CA ASP A 8 2.61 -9.72 -11.52
C ASP A 8 1.79 -9.69 -10.22
N LYS A 9 0.86 -8.74 -10.08
CA LYS A 9 -0.02 -8.62 -8.91
C LYS A 9 -1.49 -8.73 -9.26
N CYS A 10 -2.26 -9.23 -8.32
CA CYS A 10 -3.72 -9.11 -8.29
C CYS A 10 -4.09 -8.11 -7.20
N LEU A 11 -4.93 -7.14 -7.52
CA LEU A 11 -5.36 -6.05 -6.63
C LEU A 11 -6.85 -6.17 -6.32
N TYR A 12 -7.20 -6.08 -5.04
CA TYR A 12 -8.59 -6.02 -4.60
C TYR A 12 -8.86 -4.65 -3.96
N PHE A 13 -9.68 -3.85 -4.64
CA PHE A 13 -10.13 -2.56 -4.16
C PHE A 13 -11.35 -2.78 -3.28
N HIS A 14 -11.33 -2.30 -2.04
CA HIS A 14 -12.50 -2.37 -1.15
C HIS A 14 -13.39 -1.14 -1.33
N GLU A 15 -14.71 -1.33 -1.51
CA GLU A 15 -15.67 -0.21 -1.59
C GLU A 15 -16.01 0.38 -0.20
N SER A 16 -15.88 -0.43 0.86
CA SER A 16 -16.13 -0.02 2.25
C SER A 16 -14.97 0.83 2.78
N SER A 17 -15.26 1.67 3.78
CA SER A 17 -14.23 2.42 4.52
C SER A 17 -13.92 1.77 5.85
N LYS A 18 -12.68 1.89 6.31
CA LYS A 18 -12.21 1.61 7.67
C LYS A 18 -10.92 2.38 7.95
N SER A 19 -10.44 2.34 9.18
CA SER A 19 -9.13 2.90 9.50
C SER A 19 -8.02 2.16 8.75
N TRP A 20 -6.91 2.86 8.46
CA TRP A 20 -5.72 2.20 7.92
C TRP A 20 -5.21 1.12 8.87
N ASN A 21 -5.27 1.34 10.18
CA ASN A 21 -4.80 0.39 11.20
C ASN A 21 -5.51 -0.97 11.13
N ASP A 22 -6.78 -1.01 10.72
CA ASP A 22 -7.57 -2.24 10.61
C ASP A 22 -7.42 -2.93 9.24
N SER A 23 -6.88 -2.22 8.25
CA SER A 23 -6.80 -2.70 6.86
C SER A 23 -5.77 -3.83 6.64
N PRO A 24 -4.58 -3.85 7.29
CA PRO A 24 -3.63 -4.97 7.19
C PRO A 24 -4.22 -6.31 7.63
N ALA A 25 -5.00 -6.32 8.72
CA ALA A 25 -5.64 -7.51 9.23
C ALA A 25 -6.68 -8.05 8.21
N ASP A 26 -7.47 -7.16 7.61
CA ASP A 26 -8.44 -7.54 6.57
C ASP A 26 -7.78 -8.20 5.36
N CYS A 27 -6.70 -7.59 4.83
CA CYS A 27 -5.96 -8.20 3.73
C CYS A 27 -5.38 -9.57 4.14
N SER A 28 -4.89 -9.70 5.37
CA SER A 28 -4.37 -10.98 5.89
C SER A 28 -5.42 -12.07 5.93
N THR A 29 -6.68 -11.76 6.27
CA THR A 29 -7.79 -12.75 6.24
C THR A 29 -8.05 -13.31 4.84
N ARG A 30 -7.56 -12.63 3.80
CA ARG A 30 -7.67 -13.03 2.40
C ARG A 30 -6.36 -13.59 1.84
N GLU A 31 -5.38 -13.93 2.69
CA GLU A 31 -4.04 -14.35 2.28
C GLU A 31 -3.38 -13.34 1.32
N SER A 32 -3.49 -12.06 1.69
CA SER A 32 -3.00 -10.93 0.90
C SER A 32 -2.36 -9.89 1.82
N SER A 33 -1.65 -8.92 1.26
CA SER A 33 -1.12 -7.77 2.01
C SER A 33 -1.79 -6.50 1.56
N LEU A 34 -1.63 -5.40 2.30
CA LEU A 34 -1.88 -4.08 1.73
C LEU A 34 -0.97 -3.86 0.51
N LEU A 35 -1.45 -3.06 -0.45
CA LEU A 35 -0.73 -2.74 -1.67
C LEU A 35 0.66 -2.15 -1.39
N LEU A 36 1.68 -2.73 -2.01
CA LEU A 36 3.05 -2.23 -2.05
C LEU A 36 3.30 -1.72 -3.47
N ILE A 37 3.81 -0.50 -3.63
CA ILE A 37 4.09 0.06 -4.96
C ILE A 37 5.59 -0.02 -5.23
N GLN A 38 5.97 -0.65 -6.35
CA GLN A 38 7.34 -0.90 -6.76
C GLN A 38 7.96 0.29 -7.51
N ASP A 39 7.17 0.95 -8.38
CA ASP A 39 7.65 2.03 -9.23
C ASP A 39 6.51 2.99 -9.65
N GLY A 40 6.89 4.11 -10.27
CA GLY A 40 5.94 5.13 -10.72
C GLY A 40 5.03 4.69 -11.88
N GLU A 41 5.44 3.71 -12.69
CA GLU A 41 4.57 3.17 -13.74
C GLU A 41 3.48 2.27 -13.14
N GLU A 42 3.82 1.46 -12.13
CA GLU A 42 2.83 0.70 -11.36
C GLU A 42 1.82 1.65 -10.71
N LEU A 43 2.28 2.71 -10.03
CA LEU A 43 1.38 3.72 -9.46
C LEU A 43 0.41 4.24 -10.52
N ARG A 44 0.91 4.66 -11.68
CA ARG A 44 0.10 5.20 -12.78
C ARG A 44 -0.96 4.20 -13.27
N LEU A 45 -0.59 2.93 -13.43
CA LEU A 45 -1.52 1.88 -13.85
C LEU A 45 -2.63 1.68 -12.82
N ILE A 46 -2.28 1.66 -11.52
CA ILE A 46 -3.24 1.51 -10.43
C ILE A 46 -4.18 2.73 -10.35
N GLN A 47 -3.65 3.94 -10.49
CA GLN A 47 -4.43 5.17 -10.52
C GLN A 47 -5.43 5.22 -11.67
N ASN A 48 -5.08 4.68 -12.84
CA ASN A 48 -5.99 4.57 -13.98
C ASN A 48 -7.18 3.61 -13.73
N LEU A 49 -7.07 2.69 -12.75
CA LEU A 49 -8.20 1.85 -12.33
C LEU A 49 -9.18 2.58 -11.38
N ILE A 50 -8.77 3.70 -10.80
CA ILE A 50 -9.60 4.49 -9.88
C ILE A 50 -10.51 5.40 -10.72
N ASN A 51 -11.74 4.94 -10.95
CA ASN A 51 -12.69 5.63 -11.82
C ASN A 51 -13.32 6.89 -11.20
N LYS A 52 -13.41 6.98 -9.86
CA LYS A 52 -14.11 8.05 -9.15
C LYS A 52 -13.13 9.04 -8.55
N GLU A 53 -13.38 10.32 -8.79
CA GLU A 53 -12.64 11.41 -8.14
C GLU A 53 -13.04 11.54 -6.66
N GLY A 54 -12.12 12.10 -5.85
CA GLY A 54 -12.34 12.30 -4.41
C GLY A 54 -12.28 11.03 -3.56
N ILE A 55 -12.00 9.86 -4.13
CA ILE A 55 -11.83 8.61 -3.38
C ILE A 55 -10.37 8.37 -3.05
N LEU A 56 -10.11 8.05 -1.79
CA LEU A 56 -8.80 7.67 -1.28
C LEU A 56 -8.75 6.19 -0.94
N PHE A 57 -7.63 5.56 -1.28
CA PHE A 57 -7.34 4.17 -0.96
C PHE A 57 -6.04 4.05 -0.18
N GLY A 58 -6.10 3.52 1.04
CA GLY A 58 -4.95 3.20 1.86
C GLY A 58 -4.09 2.13 1.20
N ILE A 59 -2.78 2.39 1.15
CA ILE A 59 -1.75 1.45 0.69
C ILE A 59 -0.86 1.04 1.85
N GLY A 60 -0.02 0.03 1.70
CA GLY A 60 0.78 -0.54 2.78
C GLY A 60 1.97 0.30 3.22
N LEU A 61 1.82 1.62 3.35
CA LEU A 61 2.88 2.57 3.66
C LEU A 61 2.48 3.50 4.80
N ASN A 62 3.28 3.54 5.86
CA ASN A 62 3.09 4.40 7.03
C ASN A 62 4.39 5.14 7.39
N PHE A 63 4.26 6.24 8.14
CA PHE A 63 5.41 6.97 8.64
C PHE A 63 5.91 6.35 9.95
N THR A 64 7.22 6.18 10.10
CA THR A 64 7.83 5.72 11.34
C THR A 64 8.66 6.83 11.98
N LEU A 65 8.32 7.20 13.23
CA LEU A 65 8.98 8.31 13.92
C LEU A 65 10.44 7.99 14.29
N SER A 66 10.73 6.75 14.67
CA SER A 66 12.07 6.26 15.03
C SER A 66 13.08 6.45 13.91
N GLU A 67 12.71 6.09 12.68
CA GLU A 67 13.59 6.21 11.52
C GLU A 67 13.35 7.50 10.71
N LYS A 68 12.34 8.30 11.10
CA LYS A 68 11.90 9.52 10.42
C LYS A 68 11.67 9.31 8.91
N SER A 69 11.05 8.19 8.56
CA SER A 69 10.92 7.75 7.16
C SER A 69 9.61 7.02 6.90
N TRP A 70 9.25 6.90 5.62
CA TRP A 70 8.13 6.09 5.17
C TRP A 70 8.55 4.62 5.05
N LYS A 71 7.78 3.72 5.66
CA LYS A 71 8.06 2.28 5.72
C LYS A 71 6.89 1.48 5.20
N TRP A 72 7.19 0.51 4.35
CA TRP A 72 6.21 -0.43 3.84
C TRP A 72 5.88 -1.47 4.91
N VAL A 73 4.67 -2.04 4.87
CA VAL A 73 4.23 -3.11 5.79
C VAL A 73 5.08 -4.39 5.71
N ASN A 74 5.90 -4.55 4.65
CA ASN A 74 6.89 -5.62 4.56
C ASN A 74 8.24 -5.30 5.25
N GLY A 75 8.34 -4.13 5.90
CA GLY A 75 9.52 -3.68 6.64
C GLY A 75 10.54 -2.90 5.81
N SER A 76 10.40 -2.84 4.48
CA SER A 76 11.31 -2.06 3.62
C SER A 76 11.01 -0.56 3.68
N PHE A 77 12.02 0.29 3.47
CA PHE A 77 11.84 1.73 3.41
C PHE A 77 11.45 2.19 2.00
N LEU A 78 10.63 3.23 1.92
CA LEU A 78 10.33 3.90 0.66
C LEU A 78 11.60 4.56 0.13
N ASN A 79 11.94 4.28 -1.14
CA ASN A 79 12.83 5.15 -1.88
C ASN A 79 12.03 6.40 -2.30
N SER A 80 12.41 7.56 -1.76
CA SER A 80 11.68 8.83 -1.94
C SER A 80 11.47 9.25 -3.41
N LYS A 81 12.21 8.66 -4.35
CA LYS A 81 12.04 8.88 -5.79
C LYS A 81 10.83 8.16 -6.39
N ILE A 82 10.23 7.21 -5.67
CA ILE A 82 9.13 6.37 -6.18
C ILE A 82 7.79 7.09 -6.11
N LEU A 83 7.48 7.72 -4.96
CA LEU A 83 6.16 8.32 -4.70
C LEU A 83 6.29 9.79 -4.29
N PRO A 84 5.67 10.73 -5.00
CA PRO A 84 5.50 12.10 -4.53
C PRO A 84 4.36 12.16 -3.50
N ILE A 85 4.69 11.99 -2.22
CA ILE A 85 3.72 12.05 -1.12
C ILE A 85 3.47 13.51 -0.73
N PHE A 86 2.21 13.93 -0.80
CA PHE A 86 1.77 15.26 -0.40
C PHE A 86 1.19 15.25 1.02
N GLY A 87 1.55 16.24 1.83
CA GLY A 87 1.11 16.36 3.23
C GLY A 87 2.24 16.15 4.22
N ASP A 88 1.87 16.05 5.49
CA ASP A 88 2.84 15.99 6.59
C ASP A 88 3.45 14.59 6.76
N ALA A 89 4.72 14.55 7.13
CA ALA A 89 5.42 13.32 7.51
C ALA A 89 5.54 13.29 9.05
N LYS A 90 4.49 12.80 9.71
CA LYS A 90 4.34 12.77 11.17
C LYS A 90 4.00 11.38 11.67
N GLU A 91 4.20 11.16 12.96
CA GLU A 91 3.69 9.96 13.63
C GLU A 91 2.17 9.81 13.38
N ASP A 92 1.72 8.56 13.28
CA ASP A 92 0.34 8.20 12.95
C ASP A 92 -0.16 8.66 11.57
N CYS A 93 0.74 9.06 10.65
CA CYS A 93 0.39 9.29 9.26
C CYS A 93 0.60 8.03 8.39
N CYS A 94 -0.36 7.79 7.51
CA CYS A 94 -0.39 6.70 6.55
C CYS A 94 -0.63 7.26 5.15
N VAL A 95 -0.23 6.50 4.14
CA VAL A 95 -0.35 6.94 2.75
C VAL A 95 -1.59 6.37 2.09
N TYR A 96 -2.30 7.26 1.43
CA TYR A 96 -3.47 6.97 0.61
C TYR A 96 -3.18 7.40 -0.83
N ILE A 97 -3.76 6.69 -1.78
CA ILE A 97 -3.72 7.08 -3.19
C ILE A 97 -5.12 7.48 -3.66
N SER A 98 -5.17 8.55 -4.44
CA SER A 98 -6.31 8.93 -5.25
C SER A 98 -6.00 8.63 -6.72
N LYS A 99 -6.95 8.91 -7.61
CA LYS A 99 -6.76 8.89 -9.07
C LYS A 99 -5.55 9.69 -9.55
N THR A 100 -5.10 10.70 -8.80
CA THR A 100 -4.06 11.65 -9.25
C THR A 100 -2.92 11.89 -8.27
N GLN A 101 -3.08 11.55 -6.98
CA GLN A 101 -2.13 11.93 -5.93
C GLN A 101 -1.85 10.80 -4.94
N CYS A 102 -0.67 10.86 -4.31
CA CYS A 102 -0.35 10.14 -3.08
C CYS A 102 -0.41 11.14 -1.92
N ILE A 103 -1.25 10.89 -0.93
CA ILE A 103 -1.54 11.83 0.15
C ILE A 103 -1.21 11.17 1.48
N SER A 104 -0.55 11.93 2.35
CA SER A 104 -0.39 11.60 3.76
C SER A 104 -1.61 12.09 4.54
N ASP A 105 -2.23 11.20 5.31
CA ASP A 105 -3.30 11.53 6.24
C ASP A 105 -3.22 10.61 7.47
N TYR A 106 -3.97 10.91 8.52
CA TYR A 106 -3.97 10.11 9.74
C TYR A 106 -4.37 8.65 9.45
N CYS A 107 -3.65 7.70 10.05
CA CYS A 107 -3.95 6.27 9.93
C CYS A 107 -5.34 5.92 10.53
N ALA A 108 -5.86 6.76 11.43
CA ALA A 108 -7.19 6.62 12.00
C ALA A 108 -8.32 7.08 11.06
N ALA A 109 -8.02 7.81 9.99
CA ALA A 109 -9.03 8.27 9.04
C ALA A 109 -9.70 7.08 8.34
N GLU A 110 -11.02 7.13 8.21
CA GLU A 110 -11.79 6.07 7.55
C GLU A 110 -11.77 6.26 6.03
N ASN A 111 -10.98 5.43 5.36
CA ASN A 111 -10.87 5.43 3.91
C ASN A 111 -11.00 4.00 3.37
N ARG A 112 -11.09 3.88 2.05
CA ARG A 112 -11.01 2.59 1.39
C ARG A 112 -9.58 2.08 1.43
N TRP A 113 -9.36 0.83 1.05
CA TRP A 113 -8.01 0.24 0.98
C TRP A 113 -7.88 -0.72 -0.19
N ILE A 114 -6.63 -1.02 -0.55
CA ILE A 114 -6.29 -1.97 -1.62
C ILE A 114 -5.45 -3.09 -1.04
N CYS A 115 -5.91 -4.33 -1.21
CA CYS A 115 -5.10 -5.51 -0.95
C CYS A 115 -4.40 -5.98 -2.23
N GLN A 116 -3.21 -6.56 -2.11
CA GLN A 116 -2.48 -7.20 -3.20
C GLN A 116 -2.19 -8.68 -2.91
N LYS A 117 -2.16 -9.48 -3.98
CA LYS A 117 -1.52 -10.80 -4.02
C LYS A 117 -0.47 -10.82 -5.12
N GLU A 118 0.70 -11.37 -4.83
CA GLU A 118 1.73 -11.60 -5.85
C GLU A 118 1.47 -12.94 -6.55
N LEU A 119 1.51 -12.94 -7.89
CA LEU A 119 1.37 -14.15 -8.70
C LEU A 119 2.61 -15.06 -8.62
N LYS A 120 3.77 -14.47 -8.28
CA LYS A 120 5.02 -15.19 -8.01
C LYS A 120 5.59 -14.65 -6.70
N PRO A 121 5.33 -15.28 -5.54
CA PRO A 121 5.93 -14.84 -4.29
C PRO A 121 7.45 -14.86 -4.46
N VAL A 122 8.12 -13.76 -4.10
CA VAL A 122 9.58 -13.72 -4.05
C VAL A 122 10.04 -14.86 -3.13
N ARG A 123 10.60 -15.93 -3.70
CA ARG A 123 11.19 -17.01 -2.92
C ARG A 123 12.42 -16.43 -2.24
N ASN A 124 12.33 -16.14 -0.95
CA ASN A 124 13.51 -16.00 -0.12
C ASN A 124 14.32 -17.28 -0.31
N LYS A 125 15.48 -17.19 -0.97
CA LYS A 125 16.47 -18.26 -0.93
C LYS A 125 16.83 -18.42 0.54
N GLY A 126 16.33 -19.47 1.17
CA GLY A 126 16.63 -19.79 2.56
C GLY A 126 18.13 -19.79 2.76
N ILE A 127 18.61 -18.97 3.68
CA ILE A 127 19.94 -19.13 4.25
C ILE A 127 19.82 -20.30 5.21
N TYR A 128 19.92 -21.52 4.70
CA TYR A 128 20.36 -22.64 5.52
C TYR A 128 21.89 -22.56 5.58
N SER A 129 22.40 -21.87 6.58
CA SER A 129 23.75 -22.13 7.08
C SER A 129 23.62 -23.25 8.10
N SER A 130 23.80 -24.49 7.64
CA SER A 130 24.11 -25.63 8.50
C SER A 130 25.50 -25.41 9.09
N ASN A 131 25.60 -25.36 10.41
CA ASN A 131 26.79 -25.75 11.16
C ASN A 131 26.37 -26.84 12.13
#